data_AF-A0A451GG84-F1
#
_entry.id   AF-A0A451GG84-F1
#
_cell.length_a   1.000
_cell.length_b   1.000
_cell.length_c   1.000
_cell.angle_alpha   90.00
_cell.angle_beta   90.00
_cell.angle_gamma   90.00
#
_symmetry.space_group_name_H-M   'P 1'
#
loop_
_entity.id
_entity.type
_entity.pdbx_description
1 polymer ?
#
loop_
_entity_poly.entity_id
_entity_poly.type
_entity_poly.pdbx_seq_one_letter_code
_entity_poly.pdbx_strand_id
1 'polypeptide(L)'
;MITSQSRWTRKFWCAPWPNICARAAPAGSPPTAQGQAAAAEEALPDRLPPFNISRALERVNGKRPLLRRLILNFAESQGRAGDEIRSLIAQGAMADARRVSHTLKGLAGSLELPDLQTAAETLERALLDGESAQLHALISTMEEHLAPAVEAAASLRPKAAPPAPVVESVAPAAPAPAPVPTVSAEELQAKIAQMREQIQRRSLGARMNFAGFAAALGLSPEAIEQHPVKRALDRLDGIAKLLCREAPAVRISNENAI
;
A
#
# COMPACT_ATOMS: atom_id res chain seq x y z
N MET A 1 -27.85 -44.89 -10.23
CA MET A 1 -27.17 -44.61 -8.95
C MET A 1 -25.78 -44.07 -9.28
N ILE A 2 -25.35 -42.81 -9.08
CA ILE A 2 -25.94 -41.54 -8.64
C ILE A 2 -25.40 -40.49 -9.64
N THR A 3 -26.29 -39.64 -10.12
CA THR A 3 -26.12 -38.52 -11.06
C THR A 3 -25.42 -37.32 -10.43
N SER A 4 -24.60 -36.58 -11.19
CA SER A 4 -24.91 -35.17 -11.53
C SER A 4 -23.74 -34.52 -12.28
N GLN A 5 -24.00 -34.21 -13.54
CA GLN A 5 -23.22 -33.36 -14.42
C GLN A 5 -24.07 -32.11 -14.65
N SER A 6 -23.59 -30.92 -14.30
CA SER A 6 -24.10 -29.59 -14.74
C SER A 6 -23.16 -28.50 -14.22
N ARG A 7 -22.33 -27.86 -15.04
CA ARG A 7 -22.70 -26.74 -15.93
C ARG A 7 -23.32 -25.58 -15.14
N TRP A 8 -22.49 -24.78 -14.47
CA TRP A 8 -22.85 -23.43 -14.05
C TRP A 8 -22.00 -22.41 -14.79
N THR A 9 -22.56 -22.00 -15.92
CA THR A 9 -22.20 -20.83 -16.70
C THR A 9 -22.44 -19.55 -15.91
N ARG A 10 -21.53 -18.59 -16.08
CA ARG A 10 -21.71 -17.13 -16.00
C ARG A 10 -23.11 -16.66 -15.59
N LYS A 11 -23.22 -16.04 -14.42
CA LYS A 11 -24.18 -14.97 -14.06
C LYS A 11 -23.93 -14.62 -12.60
N PHE A 12 -23.21 -13.53 -12.32
CA PHE A 12 -23.36 -12.75 -11.08
C PHE A 12 -22.61 -11.41 -11.12
N TRP A 13 -22.51 -10.76 -12.28
CA TRP A 13 -22.11 -9.35 -12.36
C TRP A 13 -22.96 -8.73 -13.48
N CYS A 14 -24.11 -8.16 -13.08
CA CYS A 14 -24.90 -7.12 -13.75
C CYS A 14 -26.30 -7.13 -13.15
N ALA A 15 -26.55 -6.28 -12.16
CA ALA A 15 -27.88 -5.74 -11.92
C ALA A 15 -27.85 -4.25 -12.34
N PRO A 16 -28.86 -3.77 -13.09
CA PRO A 16 -28.90 -2.40 -13.58
C PRO A 16 -29.31 -1.44 -12.46
N TRP A 17 -28.62 -0.32 -12.32
CA TRP A 17 -29.04 0.77 -11.44
C TRP A 17 -30.32 1.43 -12.01
N PRO A 18 -31.39 1.58 -11.20
CA PRO A 18 -32.56 2.33 -11.63
C PRO A 18 -32.28 3.84 -11.69
N ASN A 19 -32.72 4.43 -12.80
CA ASN A 19 -32.86 5.86 -13.09
C ASN A 19 -33.18 6.75 -11.88
N ILE A 20 -32.36 7.78 -11.66
CA ILE A 20 -32.83 9.08 -11.17
C ILE A 20 -32.14 10.16 -12.01
N CYS A 21 -32.76 10.49 -13.15
CA CYS A 21 -32.54 11.73 -13.89
C CYS A 21 -33.86 12.50 -13.95
N ALA A 22 -34.00 13.55 -13.13
CA ALA A 22 -34.87 14.72 -13.28
C ALA A 22 -34.76 15.51 -11.95
N ARG A 23 -34.54 16.83 -11.85
CA ARG A 23 -34.67 17.95 -12.81
C ARG A 23 -33.92 19.19 -12.24
N ALA A 24 -33.31 19.95 -13.16
CA ALA A 24 -32.94 21.38 -13.21
C ALA A 24 -32.70 22.24 -11.94
N ALA A 25 -31.58 22.99 -11.97
CA ALA A 25 -31.26 24.21 -11.21
C ALA A 25 -31.95 25.47 -11.85
N PRO A 26 -31.84 26.72 -11.31
CA PRO A 26 -30.55 27.44 -11.23
C PRO A 26 -30.34 28.49 -10.09
N ALA A 27 -29.04 28.81 -9.93
CA ALA A 27 -28.42 30.12 -9.67
C ALA A 27 -28.55 30.85 -8.32
N GLY A 28 -27.37 31.12 -7.72
CA GLY A 28 -27.14 32.18 -6.74
C GLY A 28 -25.78 32.05 -6.02
N SER A 29 -24.78 32.81 -6.46
CA SER A 29 -23.55 33.19 -5.71
C SER A 29 -23.47 34.73 -5.71
N PRO A 30 -22.64 35.44 -4.91
CA PRO A 30 -21.40 35.02 -4.21
C PRO A 30 -21.24 35.69 -2.80
N PRO A 31 -20.01 36.04 -2.32
CA PRO A 31 -19.10 35.27 -1.46
C PRO A 31 -18.98 35.90 -0.03
N THR A 32 -18.32 35.33 0.98
CA THR A 32 -16.88 35.54 1.30
C THR A 32 -16.58 34.94 2.69
N ALA A 33 -15.30 34.56 2.91
CA ALA A 33 -14.62 34.36 4.21
C ALA A 33 -14.77 33.01 4.92
N GLN A 34 -14.08 31.99 4.38
CA GLN A 34 -13.50 30.91 5.21
C GLN A 34 -12.08 30.62 4.75
N GLY A 35 -11.17 31.53 5.10
CA GLY A 35 -9.74 31.24 5.21
C GLY A 35 -9.38 31.35 6.68
N GLN A 36 -8.60 30.37 7.17
CA GLN A 36 -7.99 30.34 8.51
C GLN A 36 -8.87 29.82 9.66
N ALA A 37 -9.27 28.54 9.61
CA ALA A 37 -9.59 27.77 10.82
C ALA A 37 -9.51 26.24 10.66
N ALA A 38 -8.84 25.71 9.63
CA ALA A 38 -8.68 24.27 9.40
C ALA A 38 -7.20 23.81 9.34
N ALA A 39 -6.27 24.70 9.71
CA ALA A 39 -4.83 24.46 9.62
C ALA A 39 -4.18 24.02 10.94
N ALA A 40 -4.97 23.77 12.00
CA ALA A 40 -4.44 23.54 13.35
C ALA A 40 -4.65 22.11 13.90
N GLU A 41 -5.30 21.19 13.18
CA GLU A 41 -5.42 19.79 13.62
C GLU A 41 -4.66 18.85 12.64
N GLU A 42 -3.71 18.07 13.17
CA GLU A 42 -2.96 16.97 12.53
C GLU A 42 -1.75 17.28 11.61
N ALA A 43 -0.96 18.31 11.92
CA ALA A 43 0.23 18.64 11.13
C ALA A 43 1.43 17.71 11.44
N LEU A 44 1.97 17.04 10.41
CA LEU A 44 3.32 16.47 10.43
C LEU A 44 4.32 17.62 10.64
N PRO A 45 5.28 17.55 11.60
CA PRO A 45 6.28 18.59 11.79
C PRO A 45 7.28 18.64 10.61
N ASP A 46 7.91 19.79 10.38
CA ASP A 46 8.91 19.94 9.31
C ASP A 46 10.22 19.18 9.59
N ARG A 47 10.47 18.88 10.86
CA ARG A 47 11.59 18.05 11.30
C ARG A 47 11.09 16.99 12.26
N LEU A 48 11.51 15.75 12.03
CA LEU A 48 11.20 14.61 12.88
C LEU A 48 12.36 13.60 12.82
N PRO A 49 13.54 13.90 13.41
CA PRO A 49 14.63 12.94 13.45
C PRO A 49 14.19 11.60 14.07
N PRO A 50 14.65 10.44 13.57
CA PRO A 50 15.64 10.26 12.50
C PRO A 50 15.10 10.36 11.06
N PHE A 51 13.80 10.61 10.86
CA PHE A 51 13.21 10.72 9.51
C PHE A 51 13.69 11.97 8.78
N ASN A 52 14.12 11.81 7.52
CA ASN A 52 14.30 12.94 6.62
C ASN A 52 12.96 13.33 5.98
N ILE A 53 12.19 14.17 6.67
CA ILE A 53 10.84 14.57 6.24
C ILE A 53 10.85 15.23 4.86
N SER A 54 11.83 16.10 4.55
CA SER A 54 11.90 16.77 3.26
C SER A 54 12.02 15.77 2.11
N ARG A 55 12.96 14.83 2.20
CA ARG A 55 13.13 13.79 1.17
C ARG A 55 11.95 12.82 1.13
N ALA A 56 11.41 12.45 2.29
CA ALA A 56 10.27 11.55 2.36
C ALA A 56 9.01 12.19 1.72
N LEU A 57 8.86 13.52 1.81
CA LEU A 57 7.79 14.26 1.14
C LEU A 57 7.92 14.25 -0.38
N GLU A 58 9.13 14.33 -0.93
CA GLU A 58 9.35 14.22 -2.38
C GLU A 58 8.81 12.88 -2.91
N ARG A 59 9.04 11.78 -2.17
CA ARG A 59 8.56 10.43 -2.53
C ARG A 59 7.04 10.30 -2.51
N VAL A 60 6.36 11.04 -1.63
CA VAL A 60 4.90 11.04 -1.53
C VAL A 60 4.24 12.21 -2.27
N ASN A 61 4.98 12.88 -3.17
CA ASN A 61 4.51 14.00 -3.97
C ASN A 61 3.93 15.15 -3.12
N GLY A 62 4.62 15.48 -2.02
CA GLY A 62 4.27 16.55 -1.09
C GLY A 62 3.12 16.24 -0.13
N LYS A 63 2.56 15.02 -0.15
CA LYS A 63 1.36 14.66 0.63
C LYS A 63 1.69 14.43 2.12
N ARG A 64 1.74 15.51 2.91
CA ARG A 64 2.04 15.47 4.36
C ARG A 64 1.13 14.51 5.17
N PRO A 65 -0.20 14.47 4.96
CA PRO A 65 -1.07 13.55 5.72
C PRO A 65 -0.78 12.07 5.39
N LEU A 66 -0.38 11.78 4.14
CA LEU A 66 0.01 10.43 3.73
C LEU A 66 1.33 10.03 4.42
N LEU A 67 2.34 10.91 4.40
CA LEU A 67 3.61 10.64 5.06
C LEU A 67 3.43 10.40 6.57
N ARG A 68 2.62 11.20 7.26
CA ARG A 68 2.29 10.98 8.67
C ARG A 68 1.71 9.59 8.92
N ARG A 69 0.74 9.16 8.11
CA ARG A 69 0.13 7.82 8.23
C ARG A 69 1.15 6.71 8.00
N LEU A 70 2.03 6.87 7.01
CA LEU A 70 3.09 5.88 6.74
C LEU A 70 4.07 5.76 7.91
N ILE A 71 4.46 6.87 8.54
CA ILE A 71 5.33 6.87 9.73
C ILE A 71 4.67 6.16 10.92
N LEU A 72 3.38 6.42 11.16
CA LEU A 72 2.62 5.76 12.23
C LEU A 72 2.50 4.24 11.99
N ASN A 73 2.11 3.85 10.77
CA ASN A 73 1.97 2.44 10.40
C ASN A 73 3.31 1.68 10.48
N PHE A 74 4.41 2.35 10.14
CA PHE A 74 5.75 1.78 10.27
C PHE A 74 6.06 1.42 11.73
N ALA A 75 5.84 2.34 12.67
CA ALA A 75 6.09 2.08 14.09
C ALA A 75 5.17 0.98 14.66
N GLU A 76 3.92 0.91 14.20
CA GLU A 76 2.98 -0.15 14.61
C GLU A 76 3.37 -1.53 14.09
N SER A 77 3.82 -1.63 12.85
CA SER A 77 4.14 -2.90 12.21
C SER A 77 5.55 -3.40 12.50
N GLN A 78 6.52 -2.49 12.62
CA GLN A 78 7.94 -2.83 12.72
C GLN A 78 8.54 -2.59 14.10
N GLY A 79 7.80 -2.00 15.05
CA GLY A 79 8.33 -1.66 16.38
C GLY A 79 8.81 -2.86 17.20
N ARG A 80 8.51 -4.09 16.80
CA ARG A 80 8.97 -5.34 17.42
C ARG A 80 9.79 -6.24 16.47
N ALA A 81 10.29 -5.69 15.37
CA ALA A 81 10.99 -6.47 14.35
C ALA A 81 12.21 -7.23 14.91
N GLY A 82 12.96 -6.65 15.85
CA GLY A 82 14.12 -7.33 16.44
C GLY A 82 13.75 -8.56 17.27
N ASP A 83 12.66 -8.50 18.05
CA ASP A 83 12.13 -9.64 18.79
C ASP A 83 11.61 -10.75 17.87
N GLU A 84 10.91 -10.36 16.80
CA GLU A 84 10.44 -11.28 15.76
C GLU A 84 11.61 -12.01 15.09
N ILE A 85 12.65 -11.27 14.70
CA ILE A 85 13.85 -11.82 14.07
C ILE A 85 14.57 -12.79 15.02
N ARG A 86 14.77 -12.42 16.30
CA ARG A 86 15.36 -13.32 17.31
C ARG A 86 14.56 -14.61 17.46
N SER A 87 13.23 -14.50 17.52
CA SER A 87 12.34 -15.67 17.63
C SER A 87 12.45 -16.60 16.42
N LEU A 88 12.47 -16.05 15.21
CA LEU A 88 12.62 -16.82 13.96
C LEU A 88 13.99 -17.52 13.89
N ILE A 89 15.06 -16.84 14.31
CA ILE A 89 16.41 -17.44 14.38
C ILE A 89 16.42 -18.61 15.36
N ALA A 90 15.84 -18.45 16.56
CA ALA A 90 15.78 -19.51 17.57
C ALA A 90 14.98 -20.74 17.08
N GLN A 91 14.01 -20.53 16.20
CA GLN A 91 13.22 -21.59 15.56
C GLN A 91 13.91 -22.21 14.33
N GLY A 92 15.10 -21.73 13.95
CA GLY A 92 15.80 -22.15 12.74
C GLY A 92 15.19 -21.61 11.44
N ALA A 93 14.22 -20.71 11.52
CA ALA A 93 13.51 -20.12 10.39
C ALA A 93 14.29 -18.94 9.77
N MET A 94 15.53 -19.20 9.33
CA MET A 94 16.44 -18.17 8.79
C MET A 94 15.87 -17.44 7.58
N ALA A 95 15.15 -18.15 6.70
CA ALA A 95 14.53 -17.56 5.51
C ALA A 95 13.45 -16.52 5.87
N ASP A 96 12.65 -16.78 6.91
CA ASP A 96 11.61 -15.85 7.36
C ASP A 96 12.23 -14.67 8.12
N ALA A 97 13.25 -14.90 8.95
CA ALA A 97 14.03 -13.83 9.59
C ALA A 97 14.61 -12.86 8.55
N ARG A 98 15.12 -13.41 7.43
CA ARG A 98 15.61 -12.62 6.30
C ARG A 98 14.50 -11.82 5.64
N ARG A 99 13.30 -12.37 5.47
CA ARG A 99 12.15 -11.66 4.89
C ARG A 99 11.69 -10.49 5.76
N VAL A 100 11.71 -10.63 7.08
CA VAL A 100 11.41 -9.53 8.01
C VAL A 100 12.45 -8.42 7.84
N SER A 101 13.74 -8.77 7.83
CA SER A 101 14.84 -7.81 7.60
C SER A 101 14.75 -7.11 6.24
N HIS A 102 14.40 -7.85 5.18
CA HIS A 102 14.17 -7.30 3.83
C HIS A 102 13.01 -6.30 3.81
N THR A 103 11.92 -6.63 4.49
CA THR A 103 10.75 -5.75 4.60
C THR A 103 11.11 -4.47 5.35
N LEU A 104 11.85 -4.59 6.46
CA LEU A 104 12.32 -3.45 7.24
C LEU A 104 13.23 -2.53 6.43
N LYS A 105 14.19 -3.10 5.67
CA LYS A 105 15.05 -2.35 4.75
C LYS A 105 14.24 -1.53 3.74
N GLY A 106 13.26 -2.15 3.09
CA GLY A 106 12.41 -1.49 2.11
C GLY A 106 11.60 -0.34 2.70
N LEU A 107 11.03 -0.55 3.90
CA LEU A 107 10.28 0.48 4.60
C LEU A 107 11.18 1.63 5.07
N ALA A 108 12.33 1.33 5.65
CA ALA A 108 13.31 2.32 6.10
C ALA A 108 13.78 3.20 4.92
N GLY A 109 14.09 2.59 3.77
CA GLY A 109 14.43 3.34 2.56
C GLY A 109 13.26 4.18 2.02
N SER A 110 12.02 3.70 2.12
CA SER A 110 10.85 4.46 1.68
C SER A 110 10.52 5.67 2.54
N LEU A 111 10.91 5.63 3.82
CA LEU A 111 10.67 6.66 4.83
C LEU A 111 11.91 7.54 5.10
N GLU A 112 12.96 7.34 4.29
CA GLU A 112 14.23 8.06 4.40
C GLU A 112 14.83 7.97 5.81
N LEU A 113 14.96 6.72 6.28
CA LEU A 113 15.70 6.31 7.49
C LEU A 113 17.00 5.61 7.08
N PRO A 114 18.04 6.35 6.66
CA PRO A 114 19.23 5.78 6.05
C PRO A 114 19.99 4.82 6.98
N ASP A 115 20.21 5.20 8.23
CA ASP A 115 20.98 4.38 9.18
C ASP A 115 20.27 3.05 9.48
N LEU A 116 18.95 3.10 9.66
CA LEU A 116 18.15 1.89 9.84
C LEU A 116 18.12 1.03 8.56
N GLN A 117 18.04 1.65 7.38
CA GLN A 117 18.08 0.93 6.11
C GLN A 117 19.40 0.17 5.96
N THR A 118 20.53 0.81 6.26
CA THR A 118 21.86 0.18 6.22
C THR A 118 21.96 -0.96 7.24
N ALA A 119 21.54 -0.74 8.49
CA ALA A 119 21.58 -1.79 9.51
C ALA A 119 20.71 -3.01 9.12
N ALA A 120 19.51 -2.78 8.58
CA ALA A 120 18.64 -3.83 8.09
C ALA A 120 19.21 -4.57 6.88
N GLU A 121 19.93 -3.88 5.99
CA GLU A 121 20.65 -4.50 4.86
C GLU A 121 21.80 -5.39 5.32
N THR A 122 22.61 -4.93 6.27
CA THR A 122 23.69 -5.74 6.86
C THR A 122 23.14 -6.99 7.53
N LEU A 123 22.06 -6.86 8.30
CA LEU A 123 21.39 -8.00 8.93
C LEU A 123 20.79 -8.97 7.90
N GLU A 124 20.10 -8.46 6.86
CA GLU A 124 19.54 -9.29 5.79
C GLU A 124 20.63 -10.12 5.11
N ARG A 125 21.80 -9.53 4.88
CA ARG A 125 22.95 -10.20 4.26
C ARG A 125 23.55 -11.26 5.17
N ALA A 126 23.78 -10.97 6.44
CA ALA A 126 24.28 -11.97 7.39
C ALA A 126 23.34 -13.17 7.54
N LEU A 127 22.02 -12.94 7.47
CA LEU A 127 21.01 -14.00 7.47
C LEU A 127 21.02 -14.84 6.18
N LEU A 128 21.37 -14.24 5.05
CA LEU A 128 21.55 -14.94 3.78
C LEU A 128 22.80 -15.83 3.78
N ASP A 129 23.90 -15.29 4.32
CA ASP A 129 25.21 -15.94 4.34
C ASP A 129 25.34 -16.98 5.48
N GLY A 130 24.37 -17.01 6.40
CA GLY A 130 24.31 -17.97 7.50
C GLY A 130 25.28 -17.69 8.65
N GLU A 131 25.72 -16.44 8.80
CA GLU A 131 26.74 -16.03 9.78
C GLU A 131 26.18 -15.88 11.20
N SER A 132 25.86 -17.02 11.83
CA SER A 132 25.18 -17.08 13.14
C SER A 132 25.87 -16.31 14.27
N ALA A 133 27.20 -16.23 14.25
CA ALA A 133 27.99 -15.59 15.31
C ALA A 133 27.74 -14.06 15.42
N GLN A 134 27.39 -13.40 14.32
CA GLN A 134 27.23 -11.94 14.27
C GLN A 134 25.78 -11.48 14.39
N LEU A 135 24.81 -12.39 14.20
CA LEU A 135 23.38 -12.03 14.13
C LEU A 135 22.88 -11.28 15.37
N HIS A 136 23.28 -11.70 16.57
CA HIS A 136 22.83 -11.03 17.79
C HIS A 136 23.29 -9.57 17.86
N ALA A 137 24.55 -9.30 17.50
CA ALA A 137 25.09 -7.95 17.48
C ALA A 137 24.40 -7.10 16.40
N LEU A 138 24.20 -7.66 15.19
CA LEU A 138 23.53 -6.96 14.09
C LEU A 138 22.07 -6.62 14.39
N ILE A 139 21.33 -7.51 15.06
CA ILE A 139 19.96 -7.21 15.52
C ILE A 139 19.99 -6.07 16.53
N SER A 140 20.94 -6.07 17.47
CA SER A 140 21.05 -5.01 18.48
C SER A 140 21.34 -3.65 17.83
N THR A 141 22.28 -3.58 16.88
CA THR A 141 22.57 -2.36 16.11
C THR A 141 21.37 -1.88 15.30
N MET A 142 20.62 -2.79 14.67
CA MET A 142 19.38 -2.43 13.97
C MET A 142 18.34 -1.84 14.94
N GLU A 143 18.20 -2.40 16.14
CA GLU A 143 17.29 -1.90 17.17
C GLU A 143 17.67 -0.52 17.71
N GLU A 144 18.96 -0.24 17.84
CA GLU A 144 19.48 1.08 18.22
C GLU A 144 19.04 2.17 17.24
N HIS A 145 18.90 1.85 15.95
CA HIS A 145 18.39 2.77 14.93
C HIS A 145 16.86 2.76 14.81
N LEU A 146 16.21 1.64 15.15
CA LEU A 146 14.76 1.50 15.10
C LEU A 146 14.07 2.24 16.26
N ALA A 147 14.62 2.17 17.47
CA ALA A 147 13.99 2.74 18.66
C ALA A 147 13.72 4.25 18.53
N PRO A 148 14.67 5.11 18.10
CA PRO A 148 14.40 6.53 17.88
C PRO A 148 13.32 6.79 16.81
N ALA A 149 13.24 5.95 15.78
CA ALA A 149 12.21 6.07 14.75
C ALA A 149 10.80 5.74 15.29
N VAL A 150 10.70 4.74 16.17
CA VAL A 150 9.44 4.38 16.84
C VAL A 150 9.01 5.48 17.82
N GLU A 151 9.95 6.03 18.61
CA GLU A 151 9.68 7.13 19.53
C GLU A 151 9.23 8.39 18.79
N ALA A 152 9.92 8.74 17.71
CA ALA A 152 9.55 9.86 16.86
C ALA A 152 8.15 9.68 16.25
N ALA A 153 7.81 8.48 15.78
CA ALA A 153 6.46 8.18 15.30
C ALA A 153 5.41 8.28 16.42
N ALA A 154 5.73 7.83 17.63
CA ALA A 154 4.84 7.92 18.79
C ALA A 154 4.51 9.38 19.15
N SER A 155 5.46 10.30 18.98
CA SER A 155 5.23 11.75 19.19
C SER A 155 4.17 12.35 18.25
N LEU A 156 3.86 11.70 17.13
CA LEU A 156 2.84 12.13 16.18
C LEU A 156 1.43 11.69 16.57
N ARG A 157 1.27 10.80 17.56
CA ARG A 157 -0.04 10.37 18.03
C ARG A 157 -0.67 11.50 18.84
N PRO A 158 -1.91 11.92 18.53
CA PRO A 158 -2.58 12.91 19.35
C PRO A 158 -2.74 12.37 20.77
N LYS A 159 -2.41 13.20 21.76
CA LYS A 159 -2.71 12.91 23.16
C LYS A 159 -4.23 12.78 23.28
N ALA A 160 -4.70 11.58 23.58
CA ALA A 160 -6.08 11.16 23.37
C ALA A 160 -7.14 12.14 23.92
N ALA A 161 -8.08 12.52 23.05
CA ALA A 161 -9.47 12.77 23.38
C ALA A 161 -10.33 11.73 22.61
N PRO A 162 -11.54 11.36 23.09
CA PRO A 162 -12.25 10.15 22.67
C PRO A 162 -12.73 10.18 21.21
N PRO A 163 -13.02 9.01 20.61
CA PRO A 163 -13.40 8.92 19.21
C PRO A 163 -14.88 9.21 18.98
N ALA A 164 -15.18 10.04 17.98
CA ALA A 164 -16.48 10.09 17.29
C ALA A 164 -16.29 10.72 15.90
N PRO A 165 -17.21 10.45 14.95
CA PRO A 165 -17.24 9.29 14.07
C PRO A 165 -16.64 9.59 12.69
N VAL A 166 -16.31 8.52 11.98
CA VAL A 166 -16.04 8.49 10.54
C VAL A 166 -17.13 9.23 9.75
N VAL A 167 -16.74 10.25 8.99
CA VAL A 167 -17.51 10.74 7.84
C VAL A 167 -16.69 10.60 6.57
N GLU A 168 -17.38 9.99 5.62
CA GLU A 168 -16.98 9.48 4.33
C GLU A 168 -16.90 10.59 3.26
N SER A 169 -16.00 10.38 2.30
CA SER A 169 -15.98 10.93 0.93
C SER A 169 -15.87 12.45 0.73
N VAL A 170 -14.87 12.87 -0.06
CA VAL A 170 -15.09 13.60 -1.33
C VAL A 170 -13.88 13.37 -2.26
N ALA A 171 -14.13 12.91 -3.47
CA ALA A 171 -13.21 12.89 -4.61
C ALA A 171 -13.05 14.31 -5.21
N PRO A 172 -11.90 14.73 -5.73
CA PRO A 172 -11.86 15.87 -6.63
C PRO A 172 -12.10 15.46 -8.08
N ALA A 173 -12.87 16.33 -8.73
CA ALA A 173 -13.36 16.32 -10.08
C ALA A 173 -12.28 16.20 -11.17
N ALA A 174 -12.67 15.58 -12.28
CA ALA A 174 -11.96 15.61 -13.55
C ALA A 174 -12.06 17.02 -14.21
N PRO A 175 -11.02 17.48 -14.93
CA PRO A 175 -11.18 18.53 -15.93
C PRO A 175 -11.76 17.98 -17.23
N ALA A 176 -12.57 18.80 -17.91
CA ALA A 176 -13.20 18.55 -19.21
C ALA A 176 -12.17 18.43 -20.37
N PRO A 177 -12.54 17.92 -21.55
CA PRO A 177 -11.65 17.19 -22.45
C PRO A 177 -10.73 18.11 -23.27
N ALA A 178 -9.42 17.93 -23.11
CA ALA A 178 -8.43 18.33 -24.10
C ALA A 178 -8.43 17.33 -25.27
N PRO A 179 -8.05 17.75 -26.50
CA PRO A 179 -8.14 16.94 -27.71
C PRO A 179 -7.44 15.59 -27.54
N VAL A 180 -8.03 14.54 -28.12
CA VAL A 180 -7.60 13.14 -28.03
C VAL A 180 -6.08 13.04 -28.25
N PRO A 181 -5.26 12.75 -27.22
CA PRO A 181 -3.83 12.62 -27.43
C PRO A 181 -3.57 11.28 -28.12
N THR A 182 -2.82 11.31 -29.22
CA THR A 182 -2.18 10.13 -29.78
C THR A 182 -1.12 9.68 -28.78
N VAL A 183 -1.51 8.89 -27.78
CA VAL A 183 -0.62 8.41 -26.72
C VAL A 183 0.44 7.52 -27.37
N SER A 184 1.71 7.81 -27.14
CA SER A 184 2.80 6.97 -27.64
C SER A 184 2.74 5.58 -26.95
N ALA A 185 3.22 4.54 -27.63
CA ALA A 185 3.21 3.17 -27.08
C ALA A 185 3.94 3.08 -25.72
N GLU A 186 4.94 3.93 -25.51
CA GLU A 186 5.73 4.04 -24.28
C GLU A 186 4.93 4.69 -23.13
N GLU A 187 4.18 5.75 -23.40
CA GLU A 187 3.30 6.39 -22.41
C GLU A 187 2.14 5.47 -21.98
N LEU A 188 1.59 4.68 -22.89
CA LEU A 188 0.56 3.68 -22.58
C LEU A 188 1.12 2.58 -21.68
N GLN A 189 2.33 2.09 -21.97
CA GLN A 189 3.02 1.09 -21.14
C GLN A 189 3.33 1.63 -19.74
N ALA A 190 3.77 2.88 -19.63
CA ALA A 190 4.01 3.54 -18.35
C ALA A 190 2.73 3.65 -17.50
N LYS A 191 1.60 4.01 -18.13
CA LYS A 191 0.29 4.07 -17.44
C LYS A 191 -0.21 2.70 -17.00
N ILE A 192 -0.01 1.65 -17.83
CA ILE A 192 -0.34 0.26 -17.47
C ILE A 192 0.50 -0.20 -16.27
N ALA A 193 1.81 0.09 -16.26
CA ALA A 193 2.70 -0.24 -15.15
C ALA A 193 2.28 0.47 -13.85
N GLN A 194 1.97 1.76 -13.93
CA GLN A 194 1.49 2.56 -12.80
C GLN A 194 0.17 2.02 -12.23
N MET A 195 -0.78 1.63 -13.09
CA MET A 195 -2.06 1.07 -12.66
C MET A 195 -1.88 -0.29 -11.97
N ARG A 196 -0.98 -1.14 -12.46
CA ARG A 196 -0.65 -2.42 -11.83
C ARG A 196 -0.08 -2.23 -10.43
N GLU A 197 0.86 -1.32 -10.29
CA GLU A 197 1.48 -1.02 -9.01
C GLU A 197 0.45 -0.55 -7.96
N GLN A 198 -0.50 0.29 -8.37
CA GLN A 198 -1.57 0.75 -7.49
C GLN A 198 -2.52 -0.38 -7.07
N ILE A 199 -2.89 -1.27 -7.98
CA ILE A 199 -3.77 -2.42 -7.68
C ILE A 199 -3.05 -3.38 -6.73
N GLN A 200 -1.78 -3.69 -6.98
CA GLN A 200 -0.98 -4.60 -6.16
C GLN A 200 -0.72 -4.05 -4.75
N ARG A 201 -0.33 -2.77 -4.63
CA ARG A 201 -0.09 -2.12 -3.33
C ARG A 201 -1.35 -2.11 -2.47
N ARG A 202 -2.53 -1.91 -3.06
CA ARG A 202 -3.80 -1.90 -2.32
C ARG A 202 -4.37 -3.31 -2.07
N SER A 203 -4.14 -4.28 -2.96
CA SER A 203 -4.57 -5.68 -2.75
C SER A 203 -3.72 -6.40 -1.69
N LEU A 204 -2.44 -6.04 -1.56
CA LEU A 204 -1.54 -6.61 -0.54
C LEU A 204 -2.01 -6.32 0.89
N GLY A 205 -2.41 -5.07 1.17
CA GLY A 205 -2.98 -4.71 2.48
C GLY A 205 -4.29 -5.44 2.76
N ALA A 206 -5.15 -5.59 1.76
CA ALA A 206 -6.41 -6.35 1.90
C ALA A 206 -6.16 -7.84 2.18
N ARG A 207 -5.08 -8.42 1.65
CA ARG A 207 -4.67 -9.80 1.96
C ARG A 207 -4.16 -9.97 3.38
N MET A 208 -3.33 -9.05 3.86
CA MET A 208 -2.83 -9.10 5.24
C MET A 208 -3.99 -9.02 6.24
N ASN A 209 -4.96 -8.15 5.98
CA ASN A 209 -6.16 -8.05 6.79
C ASN A 209 -7.04 -9.31 6.71
N PHE A 210 -7.17 -9.91 5.51
CA PHE A 210 -7.91 -11.15 5.37
C PHE A 210 -7.24 -12.34 6.06
N ALA A 211 -5.90 -12.42 6.03
CA ALA A 211 -5.14 -13.44 6.74
C ALA A 211 -5.31 -13.30 8.26
N GLY A 212 -5.24 -12.08 8.80
CA GLY A 212 -5.53 -11.80 10.21
C GLY A 212 -6.97 -12.13 10.60
N PHE A 213 -7.94 -11.77 9.75
CA PHE A 213 -9.35 -12.11 9.93
C PHE A 213 -9.59 -13.63 9.95
N ALA A 214 -8.98 -14.36 9.02
CA ALA A 214 -9.11 -15.81 8.95
C ALA A 214 -8.48 -16.52 10.16
N ALA A 215 -7.33 -16.02 10.64
CA ALA A 215 -6.69 -16.50 11.86
C ALA A 215 -7.56 -16.24 13.10
N ALA A 216 -8.16 -15.04 13.22
CA ALA A 216 -9.04 -14.70 14.33
C ALA A 216 -10.30 -15.57 14.41
N LEU A 217 -10.79 -16.04 13.25
CA LEU A 217 -11.92 -16.98 13.17
C LEU A 217 -11.51 -18.45 13.29
N GLY A 218 -10.21 -18.76 13.38
CA GLY A 218 -9.71 -20.14 13.42
C GLY A 218 -10.03 -20.94 12.16
N LEU A 219 -10.12 -20.28 10.99
CA LEU A 219 -10.43 -20.96 9.74
C LEU A 219 -9.33 -21.95 9.38
N SER A 220 -9.71 -23.16 8.99
CA SER A 220 -8.76 -24.14 8.47
C SER A 220 -8.14 -23.66 7.15
N PRO A 221 -6.93 -24.10 6.80
CA PRO A 221 -6.29 -23.73 5.52
C PRO A 221 -7.17 -24.04 4.30
N GLU A 222 -7.94 -25.12 4.36
CA GLU A 222 -8.85 -25.54 3.30
C GLU A 222 -10.08 -24.61 3.20
N ALA A 223 -10.60 -24.13 4.32
CA ALA A 223 -11.67 -23.13 4.36
C ALA A 223 -11.19 -21.74 3.87
N ILE A 224 -9.94 -21.38 4.17
CA ILE A 224 -9.30 -20.15 3.69
C ILE A 224 -9.19 -20.17 2.16
N GLU A 225 -8.74 -21.27 1.58
CA GLU A 225 -8.62 -21.43 0.12
C GLU A 225 -9.96 -21.30 -0.62
N GLN A 226 -11.04 -21.78 0.00
CA GLN A 226 -12.39 -21.71 -0.58
C GLN A 226 -13.11 -20.38 -0.28
N HIS A 227 -12.55 -19.53 0.57
CA HIS A 227 -13.22 -18.33 1.08
C HIS A 227 -13.48 -17.30 -0.03
N PRO A 228 -14.70 -16.72 -0.13
CA PRO A 228 -15.07 -15.81 -1.21
C PRO A 228 -14.21 -14.54 -1.27
N VAL A 229 -13.77 -14.03 -0.11
CA VAL A 229 -12.88 -12.85 -0.02
C VAL A 229 -11.50 -13.14 -0.61
N LYS A 230 -10.92 -14.32 -0.32
CA LYS A 230 -9.63 -14.74 -0.91
C LYS A 230 -9.75 -14.83 -2.43
N ARG A 231 -10.80 -15.47 -2.93
CA ARG A 231 -11.07 -15.62 -4.37
C ARG A 231 -11.25 -14.28 -5.07
N ALA A 232 -11.87 -13.29 -4.42
CA ALA A 232 -12.00 -11.94 -4.95
C ALA A 232 -10.65 -11.22 -5.06
N LEU A 233 -9.79 -11.35 -4.05
CA LEU A 233 -8.42 -10.80 -4.05
C LEU A 233 -7.55 -11.45 -5.13
N ASP A 234 -7.62 -12.77 -5.27
CA ASP A 234 -6.88 -13.51 -6.30
C ASP A 234 -7.37 -13.14 -7.72
N ARG A 235 -8.66 -12.85 -7.88
CA ARG A 235 -9.23 -12.35 -9.14
C ARG A 235 -8.74 -10.94 -9.48
N LEU A 236 -8.64 -10.04 -8.50
CA LEU A 236 -8.09 -8.70 -8.70
C LEU A 236 -6.63 -8.74 -9.16
N ASP A 237 -5.84 -9.63 -8.59
CA ASP A 237 -4.47 -9.89 -9.03
C ASP A 237 -4.40 -10.52 -10.43
N GLY A 238 -5.34 -11.40 -10.75
CA GLY A 238 -5.52 -11.92 -12.11
C GLY A 238 -5.80 -10.81 -13.13
N ILE A 239 -6.62 -9.83 -12.76
CA ILE A 239 -6.90 -8.64 -13.58
C ILE A 239 -5.63 -7.80 -13.77
N ALA A 240 -4.85 -7.58 -12.71
CA ALA A 240 -3.56 -6.87 -12.81
C ALA A 240 -2.57 -7.59 -13.75
N LYS A 241 -2.62 -8.92 -13.84
CA LYS A 241 -1.82 -9.72 -14.79
C LYS A 241 -2.36 -9.66 -16.23
N LEU A 242 -3.68 -9.58 -16.41
CA LEU A 242 -4.34 -9.51 -17.73
C LEU A 242 -4.09 -8.18 -18.47
N LEU A 243 -3.80 -7.10 -17.75
CA LEU A 243 -3.44 -5.79 -18.34
C LEU A 243 -2.24 -5.86 -19.31
N CYS A 244 -1.41 -6.91 -19.26
CA CYS A 244 -0.34 -7.14 -20.24
C CYS A 244 -0.78 -7.78 -21.55
N ARG A 245 -1.91 -8.49 -21.57
CA ARG A 245 -2.33 -9.30 -22.71
C ARG A 245 -3.19 -8.52 -23.70
N GLU A 246 -3.79 -7.42 -23.25
CA GLU A 246 -4.69 -6.57 -24.05
C GLU A 246 -4.04 -5.27 -24.53
N ALA A 247 -2.71 -5.12 -24.47
CA ALA A 247 -2.03 -4.07 -25.21
C ALA A 247 -1.84 -4.58 -26.65
N PRO A 248 -2.73 -4.26 -27.62
CA PRO A 248 -2.47 -4.62 -29.00
C PRO A 248 -1.16 -3.96 -29.42
N ALA A 249 -0.33 -4.72 -30.14
CA ALA A 249 0.74 -4.17 -30.95
C ALA A 249 0.15 -3.02 -31.77
N VAL A 250 0.45 -1.78 -31.38
CA VAL A 250 0.10 -0.59 -32.14
C VAL A 250 0.81 -0.77 -33.48
N ARG A 251 0.02 -1.09 -34.52
CA ARG A 251 0.50 -1.19 -35.88
C ARG A 251 1.13 0.15 -36.23
N ILE A 252 2.44 0.14 -36.45
CA ILE A 252 3.14 1.20 -37.13
C ILE A 252 2.67 1.13 -38.59
N SER A 253 1.57 1.80 -38.92
CA SER A 253 1.29 2.16 -40.32
C SER A 253 2.17 3.35 -40.64
N ASN A 254 3.38 3.05 -41.14
CA ASN A 254 4.19 3.99 -41.86
C ASN A 254 3.59 4.13 -43.26
N GLU A 255 2.61 5.02 -43.42
CA GLU A 255 2.17 5.50 -44.73
C GLU A 255 2.82 6.86 -44.98
N ASN A 256 4.06 6.80 -45.47
CA ASN A 256 4.63 7.85 -46.30
C ASN A 256 5.61 7.20 -47.28
N ALA A 257 5.05 6.52 -48.27
CA ALA A 257 5.73 6.17 -49.50
C ALA A 257 5.12 7.05 -50.60
N ILE A 258 5.88 8.06 -51.03
CA ILE A 258 5.80 8.63 -52.38
C ILE A 258 6.71 7.76 -53.26
#